data_AF-A0A0G1K505-F1
#
_entry.id   AF-A0A0G1K505-F1
#
_cell.length_a   1.000
_cell.length_b   1.000
_cell.length_c   1.000
_cell.angle_alpha   90.00
_cell.angle_beta   90.00
_cell.angle_gamma   90.00
#
_symmetry.space_group_name_H-M   'P 1'
#
loop_
_entity.id
_entity.type
_entity.pdbx_description
1 polymer ?
#
loop_
_entity_poly.entity_id
_entity_poly.type
_entity_poly.pdbx_seq_one_letter_code
_entity_poly.pdbx_strand_id
1 'polypeptide(L)'
;MTIIRQKKDGELLRRWAIGLAIGAGCAAVSGVFFYNQVVNNSHEMTQRRDDLRSIEVKNAELKSALYALTDTQKIQAFATSNGLVIEKNPNYVRRQEVSINL
;
A
#
# COMPACT_ATOMS: atom_id res chain seq x y z
N MET A 1 52.41 46.92 44.65
CA MET A 1 52.44 45.74 43.76
C MET A 1 51.07 45.60 43.13
N THR A 2 50.95 45.80 41.82
CA THR A 2 49.66 45.79 41.13
C THR A 2 49.50 44.47 40.41
N ILE A 3 48.49 43.69 40.78
CA ILE A 3 48.22 42.37 40.21
C ILE A 3 47.12 42.51 39.17
N ILE A 4 47.47 42.27 37.90
CA ILE A 4 46.53 42.27 36.78
C ILE A 4 45.85 40.89 36.75
N ARG A 5 44.53 40.85 36.95
CA ARG A 5 43.73 39.62 36.94
C ARG A 5 42.90 39.53 35.66
N GLN A 6 42.97 38.39 34.96
CA GLN A 6 42.20 38.16 33.74
C GLN A 6 40.68 38.14 34.01
N LYS A 7 39.91 38.85 33.17
CA LYS A 7 38.45 38.94 33.24
C LYS A 7 37.82 37.62 32.74
N LYS A 8 37.40 36.77 33.67
CA LYS A 8 36.89 35.40 33.40
C LYS A 8 35.43 35.35 32.90
N ASP A 9 34.72 36.48 32.95
CA ASP A 9 33.27 36.54 32.69
C ASP A 9 32.86 36.28 31.23
N GLY A 10 33.79 36.44 30.26
CA GLY A 10 33.49 36.26 28.83
C GLY A 10 33.47 34.81 28.34
N GLU A 11 34.01 33.87 29.13
CA GLU A 11 34.15 32.47 28.71
C GLU A 11 32.80 31.75 28.62
N LEU A 12 31.90 32.03 29.56
CA LEU A 12 30.57 31.44 29.61
C LEU A 12 29.73 31.90 28.42
N LEU A 13 29.74 33.20 28.12
CA LEU A 13 29.03 33.78 26.98
C LEU A 13 29.54 33.22 25.64
N ARG A 14 30.86 33.02 25.51
CA ARG A 14 31.47 32.39 24.33
C ARG A 14 31.00 30.95 24.14
N ARG A 15 30.88 30.17 25.21
CA ARG A 15 30.38 28.78 25.15
C ARG A 15 28.92 28.72 24.69
N TRP A 16 28.08 29.62 25.19
CA TRP A 16 26.68 29.73 24.74
C TRP A 16 26.58 30.14 23.27
N ALA A 17 27.39 31.11 22.84
CA ALA A 17 27.42 31.55 21.44
C ALA A 17 27.81 30.41 20.48
N ILE A 18 28.80 29.60 20.85
CA ILE A 18 29.21 28.42 20.06
C ILE A 18 28.09 27.38 20.02
N GLY A 19 27.45 27.09 21.16
CA GLY A 19 26.33 26.15 21.22
C GLY A 19 25.15 26.59 20.35
N LEU A 20 24.81 27.87 20.36
CA LEU A 20 23.77 28.46 19.51
C LEU A 20 24.12 28.37 18.02
N ALA A 21 25.37 28.65 17.65
CA ALA A 21 25.82 28.56 16.27
C ALA A 21 25.72 27.12 15.73
N ILE A 22 26.14 26.13 16.54
CA ILE A 22 26.01 24.71 16.17
C ILE A 22 24.54 24.31 16.08
N GLY A 23 23.71 24.71 17.06
CA GLY A 23 22.28 24.43 17.07
C GLY A 23 21.56 24.99 15.83
N ALA A 24 21.87 26.24 15.46
CA ALA A 24 21.34 26.86 14.25
C ALA A 24 21.77 26.13 12.98
N GLY A 25 23.05 25.71 12.90
CA GLY A 25 23.55 24.89 11.80
C GLY A 25 22.82 23.54 11.68
N CYS A 26 22.67 22.83 12.79
CA CYS A 26 21.92 21.56 12.82
C CYS A 26 20.46 21.74 12.43
N ALA A 27 19.81 22.80 12.92
CA ALA A 27 18.43 23.12 12.57
C ALA A 27 18.27 23.40 11.06
N ALA A 28 19.19 24.15 10.46
CA ALA A 28 19.18 24.44 9.02
C ALA A 28 19.32 23.16 8.18
N VAL A 29 20.30 22.32 8.49
CA VAL A 29 20.51 21.03 7.79
C VAL A 29 19.31 20.11 7.95
N SER A 30 18.79 20.02 9.18
CA SER A 30 17.61 19.20 9.47
C SER A 30 16.39 19.69 8.70
N GLY A 31 16.17 21.00 8.62
CA GLY A 31 15.07 21.60 7.86
C GLY A 31 15.09 21.19 6.39
N VAL A 32 16.27 21.25 5.73
CA VAL A 32 16.42 20.81 4.33
C VAL A 32 16.13 19.31 4.19
N PHE A 33 16.66 18.49 5.11
CA PHE A 33 16.42 17.05 5.07
C PHE A 33 14.94 16.69 5.25
N PHE A 34 14.27 17.29 6.24
CA PHE A 34 12.85 17.10 6.49
C PHE A 34 12.00 17.56 5.32
N TYR A 35 12.31 18.70 4.72
CA TYR A 35 11.59 19.19 3.54
C TYR A 35 11.66 18.18 2.39
N ASN A 36 12.87 17.71 2.06
CA ASN A 36 13.06 16.71 1.01
C ASN A 36 12.35 15.39 1.31
N GLN A 37 12.38 14.94 2.57
CA GLN A 37 11.69 13.72 2.98
C GLN A 37 10.17 13.86 2.84
N VAL A 38 9.60 15.00 3.24
CA VAL A 38 8.16 15.25 3.13
C VAL A 38 7.73 15.30 1.67
N VAL A 39 8.47 15.99 0.81
CA VAL A 39 8.18 16.07 -0.63
C VAL A 39 8.26 14.70 -1.28
N ASN A 40 9.32 13.93 -1.01
CA ASN A 40 9.46 12.57 -1.56
C ASN A 40 8.33 11.65 -1.10
N ASN A 41 7.98 11.69 0.20
CA ASN A 41 6.88 10.91 0.74
C ASN A 41 5.53 11.32 0.12
N SER A 42 5.31 12.60 -0.15
CA SER A 42 4.10 13.08 -0.84
C SER A 42 3.98 12.51 -2.26
N HIS A 43 5.10 12.43 -2.98
CA HIS A 43 5.13 11.84 -4.31
C HIS A 43 4.83 10.34 -4.27
N GLU A 44 5.49 9.59 -3.37
CA GLU A 44 5.22 8.16 -3.17
C GLU A 44 3.77 7.90 -2.79
N MET A 45 3.18 8.71 -1.91
CA MET A 45 1.77 8.57 -1.52
C MET A 45 0.83 8.82 -2.69
N THR A 46 1.16 9.76 -3.57
CA THR A 46 0.37 10.04 -4.78
C THR A 46 0.44 8.84 -5.73
N GLN A 47 1.63 8.34 -6.00
CA GLN A 47 1.82 7.16 -6.84
C GLN A 47 1.09 5.92 -6.31
N ARG A 48 1.19 5.65 -5.00
CA ARG A 48 0.46 4.54 -4.37
C ARG A 48 -1.06 4.69 -4.48
N ARG A 49 -1.59 5.90 -4.43
CA ARG A 49 -3.04 6.16 -4.62
C ARG A 49 -3.46 5.87 -6.05
N ASP A 50 -2.65 6.25 -7.03
CA ASP A 50 -2.91 5.97 -8.44
C ASP A 50 -2.85 4.46 -8.72
N ASP A 51 -1.87 3.76 -8.13
CA ASP A 51 -1.77 2.30 -8.22
C ASP A 51 -3.01 1.61 -7.64
N LEU A 52 -3.47 2.03 -6.45
CA LEU A 52 -4.70 1.50 -5.84
C LEU A 52 -5.92 1.71 -6.74
N ARG A 53 -6.06 2.91 -7.33
CA ARG A 53 -7.15 3.19 -8.27
C ARG A 53 -7.07 2.30 -9.51
N SER A 54 -5.87 2.07 -10.04
CA SER A 54 -5.68 1.18 -11.19
C SER A 54 -6.06 -0.27 -10.86
N ILE A 55 -5.76 -0.73 -9.64
CA ILE A 55 -6.11 -2.07 -9.16
C ILE A 55 -7.63 -2.19 -9.00
N GLU A 56 -8.29 -1.16 -8.47
CA GLU A 56 -9.75 -1.12 -8.33
C GLU A 56 -10.45 -1.20 -9.69
N VAL A 57 -9.97 -0.46 -10.69
CA VAL A 57 -10.48 -0.54 -12.07
C VAL A 57 -10.28 -1.94 -12.64
N LYS A 58 -9.07 -2.50 -12.55
CA LYS A 58 -8.79 -3.87 -13.01
C LYS A 58 -9.67 -4.90 -12.30
N ASN A 59 -9.94 -4.72 -11.01
CA ASN A 59 -10.82 -5.61 -10.25
C ASN A 59 -12.25 -5.55 -10.79
N ALA A 60 -12.78 -4.35 -11.03
CA ALA A 60 -14.10 -4.16 -11.61
C ALA A 60 -14.19 -4.76 -13.03
N GLU A 61 -13.15 -4.59 -13.85
CA GLU A 61 -13.04 -5.21 -15.18
C GLU A 61 -13.03 -6.74 -15.10
N LEU A 62 -12.20 -7.32 -14.23
CA LEU A 62 -12.16 -8.78 -14.02
C LEU A 62 -13.51 -9.32 -13.55
N LYS A 63 -14.18 -8.61 -12.63
CA LYS A 63 -15.50 -8.99 -12.14
C LYS A 63 -16.55 -8.92 -13.24
N SER A 64 -16.50 -7.88 -14.07
CA SER A 64 -17.37 -7.74 -15.24
C SER A 64 -17.13 -8.87 -16.24
N ALA A 65 -15.87 -9.18 -16.55
CA ALA A 65 -15.51 -10.28 -17.43
C ALA A 65 -15.98 -11.64 -16.88
N LEU A 66 -15.81 -11.88 -15.58
CA LEU A 66 -16.28 -13.08 -14.92
C LEU A 66 -17.79 -13.23 -15.07
N TYR A 67 -18.57 -12.19 -14.75
CA TYR A 67 -20.02 -12.23 -14.91
C TYR A 67 -20.45 -12.42 -16.37
N ALA A 68 -19.73 -11.82 -17.31
CA ALA A 68 -20.01 -12.00 -18.73
C ALA A 68 -19.78 -13.44 -19.21
N LEU A 69 -18.85 -14.17 -18.57
CA LEU A 69 -18.56 -15.59 -18.84
C LEU A 69 -19.52 -16.54 -18.12
N THR A 70 -19.88 -16.22 -16.87
CA THR A 70 -20.75 -17.07 -16.03
C THR A 70 -22.23 -16.73 -16.17
N ASP A 71 -22.59 -15.86 -17.10
CA ASP A 71 -23.97 -15.45 -17.35
C ASP A 71 -24.82 -16.68 -17.69
N THR A 72 -25.79 -16.98 -16.84
CA THR A 72 -26.68 -18.14 -16.98
C THR A 72 -27.47 -18.09 -18.28
N GLN A 73 -27.80 -16.91 -18.80
CA GLN A 73 -28.50 -16.76 -20.07
C GLN A 73 -27.61 -17.20 -21.24
N LYS A 74 -26.33 -16.80 -21.22
CA LYS A 74 -25.35 -17.23 -22.23
C LYS A 74 -25.02 -18.70 -22.13
N ILE A 75 -24.89 -19.24 -20.92
CA ILE A 75 -24.66 -20.67 -20.69
C ILE A 75 -25.85 -21.48 -21.20
N GLN A 76 -27.09 -21.03 -20.97
CA GLN A 76 -28.29 -21.71 -21.44
C GLN A 76 -28.45 -21.62 -22.96
N ALA A 77 -28.12 -20.47 -23.55
CA ALA A 77 -28.09 -20.29 -25.00
C ALA A 77 -27.02 -21.18 -25.65
N PHE A 78 -25.81 -21.22 -25.08
CA PHE A 78 -24.72 -22.10 -25.51
C PHE A 78 -25.10 -23.58 -25.39
N ALA A 79 -25.73 -23.97 -24.28
CA ALA A 79 -26.20 -25.34 -24.11
C ALA A 79 -27.22 -25.71 -25.19
N THR A 80 -28.20 -24.84 -25.42
CA THR A 80 -29.25 -25.04 -26.42
C THR A 80 -28.68 -25.09 -27.85
N SER A 81 -27.74 -24.21 -28.20
CA SER A 81 -27.11 -24.20 -29.53
C SER A 81 -26.26 -25.43 -29.83
N ASN A 82 -25.73 -26.08 -28.79
CA ASN A 82 -24.93 -27.29 -28.91
C ASN A 82 -25.74 -28.57 -28.63
N GLY A 83 -27.07 -28.47 -28.48
CA GLY A 83 -27.94 -29.61 -28.17
C GLY A 83 -27.72 -30.21 -26.78
N LEU A 84 -27.08 -29.47 -25.87
CA LEU A 84 -26.83 -29.86 -24.49
C LEU A 84 -28.04 -29.52 -23.62
N VAL A 85 -28.35 -30.42 -22.67
CA VAL A 85 -29.51 -30.29 -21.77
C VAL A 85 -29.02 -30.25 -20.32
N ILE A 86 -29.61 -29.38 -19.50
CA ILE A 86 -29.27 -29.30 -18.07
C ILE A 86 -29.94 -30.47 -17.34
N GLU A 87 -29.13 -31.43 -16.89
CA GLU A 87 -29.60 -32.56 -16.07
C GLU A 87 -29.72 -32.13 -14.59
N LYS A 88 -30.94 -32.12 -14.06
CA LYS A 88 -31.22 -31.62 -12.68
C LYS A 88 -30.87 -32.63 -11.58
N ASN A 89 -30.70 -33.91 -11.89
CA ASN A 89 -30.41 -34.96 -10.92
C ASN A 89 -29.59 -36.11 -11.54
N PRO A 90 -28.29 -35.86 -11.83
CA PRO A 90 -27.47 -36.85 -12.49
C PRO A 90 -27.20 -38.08 -11.61
N ASN A 91 -27.61 -39.25 -12.10
CA ASN A 91 -27.41 -40.52 -11.40
C ASN A 91 -25.94 -40.85 -11.14
N TYR A 92 -25.02 -40.33 -11.96
CA TYR A 92 -23.58 -40.54 -11.85
C TYR A 92 -22.89 -39.68 -10.76
N VAL A 93 -23.60 -38.72 -10.15
CA VAL A 93 -23.08 -37.91 -9.02
C VAL A 93 -23.47 -38.53 -7.67
N ARG A 94 -24.42 -39.48 -7.65
CA ARG A 94 -24.75 -40.20 -6.42
C ARG A 94 -23.61 -41.13 -6.02
N ARG A 95 -23.15 -40.99 -4.78
CA ARG A 95 -22.24 -41.95 -4.13
C ARG A 95 -22.92 -43.32 -4.16
N GLN A 96 -22.38 -44.23 -4.96
CA GLN A 96 -22.79 -45.63 -4.91
C GLN A 96 -22.47 -46.15 -3.52
N GLU A 97 -23.50 -46.38 -2.70
CA GLU A 97 -23.37 -47.23 -1.53
C GLU A 97 -23.08 -48.64 -2.06
N VAL A 98 -21.79 -48.96 -2.17
CA VAL A 98 -21.35 -50.33 -2.42
C VAL A 98 -21.74 -51.13 -1.18
N SER A 99 -22.88 -51.81 -1.23
CA SER A 99 -23.26 -52.81 -0.24
C SER A 99 -22.29 -53.98 -0.39
N ILE A 100 -21.22 -53.96 0.41
CA ILE A 100 -20.36 -55.11 0.59
C ILE A 100 -21.19 -56.10 1.42
N ASN A 101 -21.79 -57.09 0.78
CA ASN A 101 -22.34 -58.24 1.49
C ASN A 101 -21.18 -58.96 2.16
N LEU A 102 -21.16 -58.92 3.50
CA LEU A 102 -20.20 -59.61 4.36
C LEU A 102 -20.56 -61.09 4.47
#